data_AF-A0A433H5B6-F1
#
_entry.id   AF-A0A433H5B6-F1
#
_cell.length_a   1.000
_cell.length_b   1.000
_cell.length_c   1.000
_cell.angle_alpha   90.00
_cell.angle_beta   90.00
_cell.angle_gamma   90.00
#
_symmetry.space_group_name_H-M   'P 1'
#
loop_
_entity.id
_entity.type
_entity.pdbx_description
1 polymer ?
#
loop_
_entity_poly.entity_id
_entity_poly.type
_entity_poly.pdbx_seq_one_letter_code
_entity_poly.pdbx_strand_id
1 'polypeptide(L)'
;MIILDTNVITEIFRQFPEPRVVDWLAYLEGDVAITSVTLAELLAGVRRLPDGRRRDELARRINAALAPYRGGRAVLPFDDLAADRYADVLVARQSAGVEHLNPWEVDA
;
A
#
# COMPACT_ATOMS: atom_id res chain seq x y z
N MET A 1 12.66 2.71 10.67
CA MET A 1 12.00 2.26 9.44
C MET A 1 10.54 2.69 9.48
N ILE A 2 10.08 3.41 8.47
CA ILE A 2 8.66 3.75 8.25
C ILE A 2 8.17 2.94 7.05
N ILE A 3 7.01 2.29 7.16
CA ILE A 3 6.36 1.60 6.05
C ILE A 3 5.16 2.44 5.61
N LEU A 4 5.19 2.95 4.37
CA LEU A 4 4.10 3.74 3.84
C LEU A 4 2.99 2.84 3.33
N ASP A 5 1.76 3.20 3.67
CA ASP A 5 0.54 2.57 3.20
C ASP A 5 0.04 3.23 1.89
N THR A 6 -0.88 2.55 1.21
CA THR A 6 -1.44 2.98 -0.07
C THR A 6 -2.12 4.34 0.05
N ASN A 7 -2.85 4.60 1.14
CA ASN A 7 -3.55 5.88 1.32
C ASN A 7 -2.58 7.08 1.31
N VAL A 8 -1.47 7.00 2.04
CA VAL A 8 -0.42 8.03 2.12
C VAL A 8 0.20 8.28 0.74
N ILE A 9 0.51 7.21 0.01
CA ILE A 9 1.09 7.32 -1.33
C ILE A 9 0.06 7.85 -2.33
N THR A 10 -1.22 7.52 -2.19
CA THR A 10 -2.26 8.04 -3.09
C THR A 10 -2.57 9.51 -2.83
N GLU A 11 -2.30 10.02 -1.63
CA GLU A 11 -2.58 11.39 -1.24
C GLU A 11 -1.85 12.40 -2.14
N ILE A 12 -0.58 12.17 -2.46
CA ILE A 12 0.22 13.02 -3.36
C ILE A 12 -0.31 13.08 -4.81
N PHE A 13 -1.22 12.18 -5.18
CA PHE A 13 -1.84 12.16 -6.50
C PHE A 13 -3.21 12.82 -6.57
N ARG A 14 -3.79 13.17 -5.41
CA ARG A 14 -5.10 13.84 -5.35
C ARG A 14 -5.01 15.25 -5.93
N GLN A 15 -6.14 15.76 -6.42
CA GLN A 15 -6.25 17.14 -6.92
C GLN A 15 -6.01 18.16 -5.80
N PHE A 16 -6.49 17.85 -4.60
CA PHE A 16 -6.32 18.66 -3.39
C PHE A 16 -5.78 17.73 -2.29
N PRO A 17 -4.46 17.56 -2.20
CA PRO A 17 -3.84 16.73 -1.17
C PRO A 17 -3.92 17.41 0.20
N GLU A 18 -4.02 16.63 1.27
CA GLU A 18 -3.90 17.11 2.64
C GLU A 18 -2.48 17.66 2.90
N PRO A 19 -2.31 18.97 3.16
CA PRO A 19 -0.99 19.58 3.27
C PRO A 19 -0.11 18.92 4.33
N ARG A 20 -0.70 18.49 5.46
CA ARG A 20 0.04 17.84 6.54
C ARG A 20 0.70 16.52 6.11
N VAL A 21 0.06 15.76 5.22
CA VAL A 21 0.61 14.51 4.70
C VAL A 21 1.75 14.80 3.73
N VAL A 22 1.59 15.81 2.88
CA VAL A 22 2.62 16.22 1.92
C VAL A 22 3.86 16.75 2.64
N ASP A 23 3.67 17.65 3.61
CA ASP A 23 4.76 18.21 4.40
C ASP A 23 5.47 17.09 5.17
N TRP A 24 4.73 16.20 5.84
CA TRP A 24 5.31 15.07 6.54
C TRP A 24 6.14 14.17 5.62
N LEU A 25 5.64 13.84 4.42
CA LEU A 25 6.37 13.07 3.41
C LEU A 25 7.66 13.77 2.95
N ALA A 26 7.64 15.09 2.81
CA ALA A 26 8.81 15.87 2.40
C ALA A 26 9.93 15.89 3.46
N TYR A 27 9.58 15.72 4.74
CA TYR A 27 10.51 15.64 5.86
C TYR A 27 10.94 14.20 6.22
N LEU A 28 10.45 13.18 5.50
CA LEU A 28 10.88 11.82 5.74
C LEU A 28 12.33 11.64 5.27
N GLU A 29 13.23 11.50 6.25
CA GLU A 29 14.63 11.13 6.04
C GLU A 29 14.87 9.69 6.48
N GLY A 30 15.75 8.97 5.78
CA GLY A 30 16.23 7.64 6.16
C GLY A 30 15.43 6.45 5.61
N ASP A 31 15.26 5.42 6.45
CA ASP A 31 14.69 4.12 6.11
C ASP A 31 13.17 4.19 5.92
N VAL A 32 12.74 4.43 4.68
CA VAL A 32 11.33 4.39 4.24
C VAL A 32 11.12 3.23 3.27
N ALA A 33 10.06 2.46 3.47
CA ALA A 33 9.72 1.31 2.66
C ALA A 33 8.22 1.29 2.31
N ILE A 34 7.86 0.43 1.37
CA ILE A 34 6.48 0.05 1.06
C ILE A 34 6.36 -1.47 1.09
N THR A 35 5.15 -2.00 1.26
CA THR A 35 4.94 -3.45 1.11
C THR A 35 4.67 -3.82 -0.35
N SER A 36 4.92 -5.08 -0.69
CA SER A 36 4.47 -5.67 -1.97
C SER A 36 2.95 -5.59 -2.14
N VAL A 37 2.18 -5.62 -1.05
CA VAL A 37 0.71 -5.43 -1.04
C VAL A 37 0.36 -4.00 -1.46
N THR A 38 0.96 -2.99 -0.83
CA THR A 38 0.80 -1.57 -1.18
C THR A 38 1.16 -1.32 -2.65
N LEU A 39 2.26 -1.91 -3.13
CA LEU A 39 2.64 -1.84 -4.54
C LEU A 39 1.56 -2.46 -5.45
N ALA A 40 1.02 -3.62 -5.08
CA ALA A 40 -0.04 -4.27 -5.84
C ALA A 40 -1.32 -3.43 -5.90
N GLU A 41 -1.71 -2.81 -4.78
CA GLU A 41 -2.89 -1.93 -4.71
C GLU A 41 -2.74 -0.69 -5.61
N LEU A 42 -1.59 -0.02 -5.58
CA LEU A 42 -1.31 1.13 -6.45
C LEU A 42 -1.40 0.74 -7.93
N LEU A 43 -0.80 -0.39 -8.31
CA LEU A 43 -0.84 -0.89 -9.68
C LEU A 43 -2.25 -1.30 -10.10
N ALA A 44 -3.01 -1.94 -9.21
CA ALA A 44 -4.41 -2.27 -9.45
C ALA A 44 -5.27 -1.01 -9.65
N GLY A 45 -5.04 0.02 -8.83
CA GLY A 45 -5.71 1.32 -8.96
C GLY A 45 -5.53 1.95 -10.34
N VAL A 46 -4.30 1.92 -10.89
CA VAL A 46 -4.03 2.38 -12.26
C VAL A 46 -4.75 1.52 -13.30
N ARG A 47 -4.68 0.19 -13.17
CA ARG A 47 -5.26 -0.75 -14.15
C ARG A 47 -6.79 -0.76 -14.16
N ARG A 48 -7.44 -0.32 -13.09
CA ARG A 48 -8.91 -0.17 -13.01
C ARG A 48 -9.45 1.03 -13.79
N LEU A 49 -8.60 1.99 -14.15
CA LEU A 49 -9.04 3.14 -14.95
C LEU A 49 -9.27 2.72 -16.41
N PRO A 50 -10.31 3.26 -17.08
CA PRO A 50 -10.47 3.09 -18.52
C PRO A 50 -9.24 3.59 -19.30
N ASP A 51 -9.02 3.01 -20.47
CA ASP A 51 -7.94 3.45 -21.36
C ASP A 51 -8.08 4.93 -21.72
N GLY A 52 -6.95 5.63 -21.72
CA GLY A 52 -6.86 7.03 -22.12
C GLY A 52 -5.95 7.88 -21.23
N ARG A 53 -5.92 9.19 -21.54
CA ARG A 53 -4.97 10.15 -20.99
C ARG A 53 -4.86 10.13 -19.46
N ARG A 54 -5.99 9.95 -18.76
CA ARG A 54 -6.01 9.91 -17.28
C ARG A 54 -5.27 8.71 -16.72
N ARG A 55 -5.45 7.53 -17.32
CA ARG A 55 -4.75 6.30 -16.93
C ARG A 55 -3.24 6.46 -17.16
N ASP A 56 -2.85 6.97 -18.31
CA ASP A 56 -1.44 7.13 -18.69
C ASP A 56 -0.71 8.15 -17.80
N GLU A 57 -1.37 9.26 -17.48
CA GLU A 57 -0.82 10.27 -16.56
C GLU A 57 -0.64 9.69 -15.15
N LEU A 58 -1.67 9.03 -14.61
CA LEU A 58 -1.58 8.43 -13.27
C LEU A 58 -0.52 7.31 -13.23
N ALA A 59 -0.43 6.50 -14.29
CA ALA A 59 0.59 5.46 -14.41
C ALA A 59 2.01 6.05 -14.38
N ARG A 60 2.26 7.14 -15.12
CA ARG A 60 3.55 7.84 -15.12
C ARG A 60 3.88 8.41 -13.73
N ARG A 61 2.92 9.09 -13.09
CA ARG A 61 3.09 9.67 -11.75
C ARG A 61 3.38 8.61 -10.69
N ILE A 62 2.63 7.50 -10.69
CA ILE A 62 2.85 6.38 -9.76
C ILE A 62 4.20 5.71 -10.01
N ASN A 63 4.58 5.44 -11.27
CA ASN A 63 5.89 4.86 -11.55
C ASN A 63 7.04 5.77 -11.12
N ALA A 64 6.92 7.09 -11.28
CA ALA A 64 7.90 8.05 -10.80
C ALA A 64 8.02 8.04 -9.27
N ALA A 65 6.90 8.06 -8.55
CA ALA A 65 6.91 7.99 -7.08
C ALA A 65 7.41 6.64 -6.53
N LEU A 66 7.22 5.56 -7.28
CA LEU A 66 7.69 4.23 -6.92
C LEU A 66 9.17 3.99 -7.29
N ALA A 67 9.76 4.83 -8.14
CA ALA A 67 11.13 4.64 -8.62
C ALA A 67 12.17 4.53 -7.48
N PRO A 68 12.12 5.34 -6.39
CA PRO A 68 13.04 5.19 -5.27
C PRO A 68 12.93 3.86 -4.53
N TYR A 69 11.75 3.23 -4.57
CA TYR A 69 11.49 1.96 -3.87
C TYR A 69 11.84 0.74 -4.73
N ARG A 70 11.73 0.86 -6.06
CA ARG A 70 11.97 -0.24 -7.00
C ARG A 70 13.45 -0.56 -7.16
N GLY A 71 13.78 -1.85 -7.23
CA GLY A 71 15.14 -2.34 -7.49
C GLY A 71 16.05 -2.42 -6.25
N GLY A 72 15.54 -2.03 -5.07
CA GLY A 72 16.24 -2.14 -3.78
C GLY A 72 15.47 -2.97 -2.75
N ARG A 73 15.91 -2.92 -1.49
CA ARG A 73 15.27 -3.59 -0.34
C ARG A 73 14.08 -2.81 0.25
N ALA A 74 13.65 -1.73 -0.41
CA ALA A 74 12.60 -0.83 0.08
C ALA A 74 11.18 -1.25 -0.33
N VAL A 75 11.03 -2.33 -1.11
CA VAL A 75 9.76 -3.06 -1.25
C VAL A 75 9.84 -4.33 -0.42
N LEU A 76 9.09 -4.35 0.69
CA LEU A 76 9.07 -5.47 1.63
C LEU A 76 8.12 -6.57 1.11
N PRO A 77 8.60 -7.81 0.97
CA PRO A 77 7.76 -8.92 0.54
C PRO A 77 6.73 -9.27 1.62
N PHE A 78 5.61 -9.85 1.18
CA PHE A 78 4.78 -10.67 2.06
C PHE A 78 5.29 -12.10 1.96
N ASP A 79 6.20 -12.47 2.86
CA ASP A 79 6.86 -13.78 2.94
C ASP A 79 6.24 -14.67 4.02
N ASP A 80 6.86 -15.81 4.29
CA ASP A 80 6.43 -16.77 5.31
C ASP A 80 6.41 -16.17 6.72
N LEU A 81 7.41 -15.35 7.08
CA LEU A 81 7.44 -14.63 8.35
C LEU A 81 6.31 -13.59 8.45
N ALA A 82 6.05 -12.84 7.39
CA ALA A 82 4.93 -11.90 7.34
C ALA A 82 3.58 -12.62 7.43
N ALA A 83 3.45 -13.80 6.82
CA ALA A 83 2.24 -14.61 6.89
C ALA A 83 1.94 -15.12 8.30
N ASP A 84 2.96 -15.56 9.04
CA ASP A 84 2.84 -15.98 10.45
C ASP A 84 2.33 -14.81 11.33
N ARG A 85 2.96 -13.63 11.20
CA ARG A 85 2.54 -12.43 11.94
C ARG A 85 1.17 -11.91 11.53
N TYR A 86 0.82 -12.04 10.25
CA TYR A 86 -0.51 -11.71 9.76
C TYR A 86 -1.59 -12.56 10.42
N ALA A 87 -1.35 -13.87 10.62
CA ALA A 87 -2.30 -14.76 11.27
C ALA A 87 -2.62 -14.30 12.71
N ASP A 88 -1.60 -13.93 13.49
CA ASP A 88 -1.77 -13.39 14.85
C ASP A 88 -2.68 -12.14 14.85
N VAL A 89 -2.40 -11.20 13.95
CA VAL A 89 -3.18 -9.95 13.83
C VAL A 89 -4.62 -10.25 13.39
N LEU A 90 -4.82 -11.17 12.45
CA LEU A 90 -6.13 -11.53 11.94
C LEU A 90 -7.02 -12.10 13.06
N VAL A 91 -6.52 -13.08 13.82
CA VAL A 91 -7.25 -13.71 14.93
C VAL A 91 -7.56 -12.69 16.03
N ALA A 92 -6.61 -11.80 16.34
CA ALA A 92 -6.83 -10.73 17.32
C ALA A 92 -7.95 -9.77 16.88
N ARG A 93 -8.00 -9.38 15.59
CA ARG A 93 -9.03 -8.49 15.05
C ARG A 93 -10.41 -9.14 14.99
N GLN A 94 -10.47 -10.43 14.62
CA GLN A 94 -11.71 -11.21 14.65
C GLN A 94 -12.27 -11.31 16.08
N SER A 95 -11.40 -11.58 17.06
CA SER A 95 -11.78 -11.64 18.47
C SER A 95 -12.28 -10.29 19.01
N ALA A 96 -11.86 -9.18 18.40
CA ALA A 96 -12.33 -7.84 18.70
C ALA A 96 -13.60 -7.42 17.93
N GLY A 97 -14.23 -8.33 17.18
CA GLY A 97 -15.44 -8.08 16.41
C GLY A 97 -15.25 -7.31 15.11
N VAL A 98 -14.01 -7.19 14.62
CA VAL A 98 -13.70 -6.57 13.32
C VAL A 98 -13.63 -7.70 12.29
N GLU A 99 -14.78 -7.99 11.69
CA GLU A 99 -14.95 -9.10 10.76
C GLU A 99 -14.19 -8.85 9.45
N HIS A 100 -13.21 -9.71 9.15
CA HIS A 100 -12.82 -10.02 7.78
C HIS A 100 -13.37 -11.42 7.52
N LEU A 101 -14.22 -11.56 6.51
CA LEU A 101 -14.88 -12.81 6.13
C LEU A 101 -13.89 -13.97 6.20
N ASN A 102 -14.12 -14.91 7.12
CA ASN A 102 -13.28 -16.10 7.26
C ASN A 102 -13.54 -17.01 6.05
N PRO A 103 -12.58 -17.22 5.12
CA PRO A 103 -12.82 -18.08 3.97
C PRO A 103 -12.96 -19.57 4.34
N TRP A 104 -12.67 -19.93 5.59
CA TRP A 104 -12.61 -21.30 6.09
C TRP A 104 -13.73 -21.63 7.08
N GLU A 105 -14.70 -20.74 7.30
CA GLU A 105 -16.00 -21.12 7.86
C GLU A 105 -16.80 -21.86 6.77
N VAL A 106 -16.36 -23.09 6.48
CA VAL A 106 -17.21 -24.10 5.86
C VAL A 106 -17.54 -25.07 6.98
N ASP A 107 -18.82 -25.13 7.33
CA ASP A 107 -19.39 -25.94 8.40
C ASP A 107 -18.70 -27.31 8.55
N ALA A 108 -18.22 -27.59 9.76
CA ALA A 108 -17.84 -28.93 10.21
C ALA A 108 -19.08 -29.72 10.66
#